data_AF-V4NRK8-F1
#
_entry.id   AF-V4NRK8-F1
#
_cell.length_a   1.000
_cell.length_b   1.000
_cell.length_c   1.000
_cell.angle_alpha   90.00
_cell.angle_beta   90.00
_cell.angle_gamma   90.00
#
_symmetry.space_group_name_H-M   'P 1'
#
loop_
_entity.id
_entity.type
_entity.pdbx_description
1 polymer ?
#
loop_
_entity_poly.entity_id
_entity_poly.type
_entity_poly.pdbx_seq_one_letter_code
_entity_poly.pdbx_strand_id
1 'polypeptide(L)'
;MRKQTRFKFNAFLSRLAELNGVATGDLDKKFSVEPSVTQTIMTRVQDSSTFLTRINILPVKEMKGEKVGLGVSGSIASTTDTAGGDERETADFATLDSDDYFCQQVNYDFHIRYNTLDLWARYQDFQTRLRDAIVKRQALDRIMIGFNGTHRAKTSNRVKFPLLQDIAPGW
;
A
#
# COMPACT_ATOMS: atom_id res chain seq x y z
N MET A 1 21.17 22.11 10.09
CA MET A 1 21.10 21.73 8.66
C MET A 1 21.97 22.69 7.86
N ARG A 2 22.89 22.17 7.03
CA ARG A 2 23.77 22.99 6.19
C ARG A 2 23.02 23.63 5.02
N LYS A 3 23.53 24.73 4.46
CA LYS A 3 22.90 25.46 3.33
C LYS A 3 22.67 24.55 2.11
N GLN A 4 23.65 23.72 1.75
CA GLN A 4 23.54 22.78 0.62
C GLN A 4 22.46 21.71 0.84
N THR A 5 22.38 21.16 2.05
CA THR A 5 21.33 20.21 2.43
C THR A 5 19.95 20.85 2.34
N ARG A 6 19.83 22.10 2.82
CA ARG A 6 18.57 22.87 2.75
C ARG A 6 18.10 23.06 1.32
N PHE A 7 19.01 23.39 0.40
CA PHE A 7 18.70 23.49 -1.02
C PHE A 7 18.21 22.17 -1.61
N LYS A 8 18.95 21.07 -1.38
CA LYS A 8 18.57 19.73 -1.89
C LYS A 8 17.26 19.20 -1.31
N PHE A 9 17.00 19.47 -0.04
CA PHE A 9 15.77 19.08 0.64
C PHE A 9 14.57 19.91 0.18
N ASN A 10 14.73 21.22 0.01
CA ASN A 10 13.68 22.06 -0.56
C ASN A 10 13.34 21.62 -2.00
N ALA A 11 14.35 21.28 -2.81
CA ALA A 11 14.11 20.73 -4.15
C ALA A 11 13.34 19.40 -4.12
N PHE A 12 13.58 18.55 -3.10
CA PHE A 12 12.82 17.33 -2.89
C PHE A 12 11.35 17.62 -2.54
N LEU A 13 11.10 18.58 -1.65
CA LEU A 13 9.74 19.01 -1.30
C LEU A 13 9.02 19.63 -2.50
N SER A 14 9.69 20.47 -3.30
CA SER A 14 9.12 21.04 -4.52
C SER A 14 8.70 19.96 -5.52
N ARG A 15 9.54 18.93 -5.71
CA ARG A 15 9.19 17.83 -6.61
C ARG A 15 8.01 17.02 -6.07
N LEU A 16 7.94 16.81 -4.76
CA LEU A 16 6.81 16.12 -4.15
C LEU A 16 5.51 16.92 -4.28
N ALA A 17 5.58 18.25 -4.11
CA ALA A 17 4.44 19.15 -4.29
C ALA A 17 3.94 19.12 -5.75
N GLU A 18 4.84 19.23 -6.72
CA GLU A 18 4.55 19.14 -8.16
C GLU A 18 3.86 17.82 -8.52
N LEU A 19 4.37 16.69 -8.00
CA LEU A 19 3.80 15.38 -8.27
C LEU A 19 2.39 15.21 -7.71
N ASN A 20 2.04 15.92 -6.63
CA ASN A 20 0.71 15.86 -6.03
C ASN A 20 -0.21 17.00 -6.52
N GLY A 21 0.28 17.92 -7.36
CA GLY A 21 -0.49 19.08 -7.80
C GLY A 21 -0.78 20.10 -6.68
N VAL A 22 0.02 20.10 -5.61
CA VAL A 22 -0.17 20.93 -4.40
C VAL A 22 0.95 21.97 -4.28
N ALA A 23 0.70 23.09 -3.60
CA ALA A 23 1.75 24.06 -3.30
C ALA A 23 2.72 23.51 -2.23
N THR A 24 4.00 23.89 -2.29
CA THR A 24 5.02 23.45 -1.32
C THR A 24 4.69 23.83 0.13
N GLY A 25 3.95 24.93 0.32
CA GLY A 25 3.48 25.39 1.63
C GLY A 25 2.21 24.72 2.14
N ASP A 26 1.62 23.79 1.39
CA ASP A 26 0.46 23.00 1.80
C ASP A 26 0.81 21.51 2.04
N LEU A 27 2.09 21.14 1.92
CA LEU A 27 2.59 19.80 2.24
C LEU A 27 2.50 19.44 3.72
N ASP A 28 2.37 20.44 4.59
CA ASP A 28 2.15 20.30 6.02
C ASP A 28 0.66 20.15 6.39
N LYS A 29 -0.25 20.33 5.44
CA LYS A 29 -1.70 20.23 5.61
C LYS A 29 -2.22 18.91 5.04
N LYS A 30 -3.47 18.56 5.40
CA LYS A 30 -4.17 17.44 4.77
C LYS A 30 -4.59 17.84 3.36
N PHE A 31 -4.16 17.08 2.36
CA PHE A 31 -4.59 17.23 0.97
C PHE A 31 -5.04 15.88 0.41
N SER A 32 -5.95 15.92 -0.57
CA SER A 32 -6.35 14.72 -1.31
C SER A 32 -5.29 14.41 -2.37
N VAL A 33 -4.81 13.18 -2.38
CA VAL A 33 -3.82 12.72 -3.37
C VAL A 33 -4.58 12.14 -4.56
N GLU A 34 -4.17 12.50 -5.77
CA GLU A 34 -4.76 11.90 -6.97
C GLU A 34 -4.54 10.38 -7.00
N PRO A 35 -5.52 9.59 -7.49
CA PRO A 35 -5.38 8.13 -7.58
C PRO A 35 -4.17 7.67 -8.41
N SER A 36 -3.81 8.42 -9.45
CA SER A 36 -2.65 8.18 -10.32
C SER A 36 -1.31 8.20 -9.57
N VAL A 37 -1.15 9.17 -8.66
CA VAL A 37 0.05 9.34 -7.83
C VAL A 37 0.12 8.21 -6.79
N THR A 38 -1.02 7.91 -6.15
CA THR A 38 -1.13 6.81 -5.19
C THR A 38 -0.79 5.47 -5.86
N GLN A 39 -1.31 5.23 -7.06
CA GLN A 39 -1.01 4.01 -7.82
C GLN A 39 0.48 3.89 -8.13
N THR A 40 1.12 4.97 -8.59
CA THR A 40 2.57 4.97 -8.89
C THR A 40 3.42 4.66 -7.65
N ILE A 41 3.02 5.20 -6.48
CA ILE A 41 3.70 4.90 -5.21
C ILE A 41 3.48 3.43 -4.84
N MET A 42 2.27 2.91 -4.97
CA MET A 42 1.96 1.51 -4.66
C MET A 42 2.73 0.54 -5.56
N THR A 43 2.84 0.82 -6.86
CA THR A 43 3.67 0.04 -7.78
C THR A 43 5.13 0.02 -7.34
N ARG A 44 5.71 1.18 -6.97
CA ARG A 44 7.08 1.23 -6.45
C ARG A 44 7.27 0.47 -5.14
N VAL A 45 6.29 0.52 -4.24
CA VAL A 45 6.31 -0.27 -3.00
C VAL A 45 6.29 -1.76 -3.34
N GLN A 46 5.44 -2.18 -4.27
CA GLN A 46 5.34 -3.56 -4.72
C GLN A 46 6.66 -4.05 -5.36
N ASP A 47 7.23 -3.27 -6.28
CA ASP A 47 8.48 -3.60 -6.97
C ASP A 47 9.70 -3.65 -6.03
N SER A 48 9.62 -2.97 -4.88
CA SER A 48 10.72 -2.95 -3.90
C SER A 48 10.92 -4.28 -3.17
N SER A 49 9.96 -5.21 -3.25
CA SER A 49 10.02 -6.52 -2.59
C SER A 49 9.57 -7.65 -3.50
N THR A 50 10.42 -8.65 -3.69
CA THR A 50 10.12 -9.85 -4.47
C THR A 50 8.89 -10.63 -3.97
N PHE A 51 8.55 -10.48 -2.70
CA PHE A 51 7.34 -11.09 -2.16
C PHE A 51 6.08 -10.31 -2.55
N LEU A 52 6.13 -8.98 -2.52
CA LEU A 52 4.97 -8.15 -2.88
C LEU A 52 4.63 -8.27 -4.38
N THR A 53 5.61 -8.54 -5.24
CA THR A 53 5.35 -8.82 -6.67
C THR A 53 4.65 -10.15 -6.92
N ARG A 54 4.64 -11.07 -5.94
CA ARG A 54 3.98 -12.38 -6.04
C ARG A 54 2.56 -12.40 -5.48
N ILE A 55 2.10 -11.30 -4.88
CA ILE A 55 0.76 -11.17 -4.33
C ILE A 55 -0.04 -10.09 -5.06
N ASN A 56 -1.37 -10.20 -5.02
CA ASN A 56 -2.26 -9.22 -5.62
C ASN A 56 -2.51 -8.06 -4.64
N ILE A 57 -2.21 -6.83 -5.08
CA ILE A 57 -2.50 -5.60 -4.34
C ILE A 57 -3.47 -4.78 -5.19
N LEU A 58 -4.75 -4.78 -4.82
CA LEU A 58 -5.81 -4.11 -5.56
C LEU A 58 -6.18 -2.79 -4.88
N PRO A 59 -6.06 -1.64 -5.58
CA PRO A 59 -6.58 -0.39 -5.06
C PRO A 59 -8.11 -0.39 -5.13
N VAL A 60 -8.77 -0.12 -4.01
CA VAL A 60 -10.23 0.05 -3.91
C VAL A 60 -10.57 1.49 -3.54
N LYS A 61 -11.71 1.97 -4.00
CA LYS A 61 -12.20 3.32 -3.68
C LYS A 61 -12.99 3.35 -2.37
N GLU A 62 -13.73 2.28 -2.10
CA GLU A 62 -14.62 2.21 -0.95
C GLU A 62 -13.88 1.74 0.31
N MET A 63 -14.31 2.25 1.47
CA MET A 63 -13.74 1.85 2.76
C MET A 63 -14.24 0.47 3.22
N LYS A 64 -15.46 0.11 2.85
CA LYS A 64 -16.08 -1.19 3.13
C LYS A 64 -16.70 -1.71 1.83
N GLY A 65 -16.58 -3.01 1.60
CA GLY A 65 -17.28 -3.70 0.52
C GLY A 65 -17.04 -5.19 0.57
N GLU A 66 -17.52 -5.90 -0.44
CA GLU A 66 -17.26 -7.33 -0.62
C GLU A 66 -15.93 -7.52 -1.37
N LYS A 67 -15.13 -8.51 -0.96
CA LYS A 67 -13.92 -8.87 -1.68
C LYS A 67 -14.31 -9.42 -3.04
N VAL A 68 -13.91 -8.75 -4.13
CA VAL A 68 -14.08 -9.29 -5.47
C VAL A 68 -13.07 -10.42 -5.69
N GLY A 69 -13.53 -11.66 -5.63
CA GLY A 69 -12.74 -12.85 -5.95
C GLY A 69 -12.40 -12.91 -7.43
N LEU A 70 -11.16 -12.59 -7.80
CA LEU A 70 -10.58 -12.87 -9.12
C LEU A 70 -10.06 -14.31 -9.20
N GLY A 71 -10.83 -15.28 -8.69
CA GLY A 71 -10.49 -16.69 -8.68
C GLY A 71 -11.57 -17.51 -9.35
N VAL A 72 -11.20 -18.30 -10.37
CA VAL A 72 -12.09 -19.29 -10.98
C VAL A 72 -12.26 -20.42 -9.95
N SER A 73 -13.37 -20.41 -9.21
CA SER A 73 -13.62 -21.38 -8.12
C SER A 73 -14.10 -22.75 -8.62
N GLY A 74 -14.37 -22.92 -9.93
CA GLY A 74 -14.85 -24.21 -10.45
C GLY A 74 -14.81 -24.37 -11.96
N SER A 75 -14.97 -25.62 -12.40
CA SER A 75 -15.19 -25.98 -13.81
C SER A 75 -16.64 -25.67 -14.21
N ILE A 76 -16.81 -24.79 -15.18
CA ILE A 76 -18.13 -24.38 -15.72
C ILE A 76 -18.63 -25.29 -16.87
N ALA A 77 -17.82 -26.27 -17.28
CA ALA A 77 -18.17 -27.12 -18.40
C ALA A 77 -19.22 -28.15 -17.97
N SER A 78 -20.41 -28.09 -18.58
CA SER A 78 -21.46 -29.10 -18.45
C SER A 78 -22.02 -29.48 -19.82
N THR A 79 -22.52 -30.71 -19.94
CA THR A 79 -23.26 -31.18 -21.13
C THR A 79 -24.65 -31.60 -20.69
N THR A 80 -25.68 -30.93 -21.22
CA THR A 80 -27.09 -31.26 -20.98
C THR A 80 -27.73 -31.65 -22.30
N ASP A 81 -28.42 -32.79 -22.33
CA ASP A 81 -29.18 -33.24 -23.49
C ASP A 81 -30.56 -32.57 -23.50
N THR A 82 -30.69 -31.52 -24.31
CA THR A 82 -31.92 -30.73 -24.43
C THR A 82 -33.00 -31.40 -25.30
N ALA A 83 -32.76 -32.59 -25.86
CA ALA A 83 -33.74 -33.30 -26.69
C ALA A 83 -34.90 -33.90 -25.85
N GLY A 84 -34.70 -34.09 -24.55
CA GLY A 84 -35.71 -34.60 -23.60
C GLY A 84 -36.56 -33.54 -22.89
N GLY A 85 -36.32 -32.25 -23.17
CA GLY A 85 -37.01 -31.14 -22.49
C GLY A 85 -36.30 -30.60 -21.24
N ASP A 86 -35.10 -31.10 -20.93
CA ASP A 86 -34.27 -30.56 -19.84
C ASP A 86 -33.62 -29.22 -20.25
N GLU A 87 -33.74 -28.21 -19.39
CA GLU A 87 -33.11 -26.90 -19.60
C GLU A 87 -31.66 -26.88 -19.08
N ARG A 88 -30.82 -26.09 -19.74
CA ARG A 88 -29.45 -25.85 -19.30
C ARG A 88 -29.45 -24.94 -18.07
N GLU A 89 -29.02 -25.45 -16.92
CA GLU A 89 -28.75 -24.62 -15.76
C GLU A 89 -27.36 -23.96 -15.87
N THR A 90 -27.32 -22.65 -15.68
CA THR A 90 -26.06 -21.88 -15.61
C THR A 90 -25.42 -22.06 -14.23
N ALA A 91 -24.16 -22.49 -14.18
CA ALA A 91 -23.38 -22.42 -12.96
C ALA A 91 -22.94 -20.96 -12.70
N ASP A 92 -23.14 -20.47 -11.47
CA ASP A 92 -22.67 -19.15 -11.08
C ASP A 92 -21.15 -19.16 -10.88
N PHE A 93 -20.45 -18.36 -11.68
CA PHE A 93 -18.99 -18.17 -11.65
C PHE A 93 -18.53 -17.37 -10.43
N ALA A 94 -19.44 -16.61 -9.82
CA ALA A 94 -19.17 -15.63 -8.78
C ALA A 94 -19.87 -15.99 -7.47
N THR A 95 -19.90 -17.28 -7.09
CA THR A 95 -20.11 -17.65 -5.68
C THR A 95 -18.89 -17.16 -4.89
N LEU A 96 -18.87 -15.85 -4.67
CA LEU A 96 -18.04 -15.17 -3.70
C LEU A 96 -18.53 -15.69 -2.36
N ASP A 97 -17.72 -16.49 -1.67
CA ASP A 97 -17.82 -16.50 -0.20
C ASP A 97 -17.85 -15.02 0.21
N SER A 98 -18.92 -14.58 0.88
CA SER A 98 -19.20 -13.17 1.15
C SER A 98 -18.24 -12.63 2.20
N ASP A 99 -16.99 -12.49 1.79
CA ASP A 99 -15.92 -12.00 2.60
C ASP A 99 -15.96 -10.48 2.49
N ASP A 100 -16.50 -9.83 3.52
CA ASP A 100 -16.41 -8.39 3.68
C ASP A 100 -14.94 -7.96 3.87
N TYR A 101 -14.56 -6.83 3.28
CA TYR A 101 -13.34 -6.11 3.65
C TYR A 101 -13.68 -4.81 4.36
N PHE A 102 -12.80 -4.41 5.29
CA PHE A 102 -12.85 -3.10 5.93
C PHE A 102 -11.46 -2.47 5.93
N CYS A 103 -11.29 -1.43 5.11
CA CYS A 103 -10.04 -0.70 4.99
C CYS A 103 -9.87 0.29 6.15
N GLN A 104 -8.74 0.21 6.84
CA GLN A 104 -8.43 1.10 7.95
C GLN A 104 -7.12 1.84 7.71
N GLN A 105 -7.08 3.11 8.13
CA GLN A 105 -5.89 3.95 7.97
C GLN A 105 -4.73 3.46 8.82
N VAL A 106 -3.53 3.44 8.25
CA VAL A 106 -2.25 3.22 8.96
C VAL A 106 -1.30 4.33 8.59
N ASN A 107 -0.71 4.99 9.59
CA ASN A 107 0.22 6.11 9.40
C ASN A 107 1.67 5.64 9.56
N TYR A 108 2.57 6.23 8.78
CA TYR A 108 4.00 5.92 8.78
C TYR A 108 4.80 7.19 9.11
N ASP A 109 4.91 7.50 10.39
CA ASP A 109 5.59 8.71 10.86
C ASP A 109 7.05 8.41 11.24
N PHE A 110 7.98 9.23 10.74
CA PHE A 110 9.39 9.13 11.07
C PHE A 110 10.06 10.50 11.10
N HIS A 111 11.18 10.60 11.82
CA HIS A 111 12.01 11.81 11.86
C HIS A 111 13.46 11.44 11.52
N ILE A 112 14.14 12.33 10.81
CA ILE A 112 15.57 12.19 10.49
C ILE A 112 16.31 13.36 11.12
N ARG A 113 17.34 13.07 11.91
CA ARG A 113 18.19 14.11 12.52
C ARG A 113 18.96 14.87 11.43
N TYR A 114 19.18 16.17 11.65
CA TYR A 114 19.89 17.00 10.68
C TYR A 114 21.30 16.50 10.34
N ASN A 115 22.03 15.95 11.30
CA ASN A 115 23.37 15.42 11.06
C ASN A 115 23.37 14.28 10.04
N THR A 116 22.37 13.39 10.11
CA THR A 116 22.19 12.28 9.17
C THR A 116 21.82 12.81 7.79
N LEU A 117 20.91 13.78 7.74
CA LEU A 117 20.50 14.41 6.50
C LEU A 117 21.66 15.14 5.80
N ASP A 118 22.49 15.86 6.58
CA ASP A 118 23.69 16.54 6.09
C ASP A 118 24.75 15.55 5.56
N LEU A 119 24.82 14.35 6.12
CA LEU A 119 25.71 13.29 5.63
C LEU A 119 25.22 12.77 4.27
N TRP A 120 23.92 12.49 4.16
CA TRP A 120 23.32 11.97 2.92
C TRP A 120 23.32 13.01 1.80
N ALA A 121 23.22 14.29 2.14
CA ALA A 121 23.26 15.39 1.18
C ALA A 121 24.59 15.50 0.42
N ARG A 122 25.64 14.79 0.84
CA ARG A 122 26.91 14.71 0.11
C ARG A 122 26.79 13.91 -1.19
N TYR A 123 25.87 12.94 -1.25
CA TYR A 123 25.67 12.13 -2.44
C TYR A 123 24.89 12.88 -3.52
N GLN A 124 25.17 12.57 -4.79
CA GLN A 124 24.48 13.18 -5.94
C GLN A 124 23.02 12.67 -6.06
N ASP A 125 22.79 11.41 -5.69
CA ASP A 125 21.51 10.70 -5.72
C ASP A 125 20.70 10.80 -4.41
N PHE A 126 20.91 11.87 -3.63
CA PHE A 126 20.29 12.10 -2.33
C PHE A 126 18.76 11.87 -2.31
N GLN A 127 18.05 12.44 -3.28
CA GLN A 127 16.58 12.35 -3.34
C GLN A 127 16.11 10.91 -3.60
N THR A 128 16.75 10.24 -4.56
CA THR A 128 16.44 8.85 -4.93
C THR A 128 16.74 7.91 -3.77
N ARG A 129 17.91 8.04 -3.14
CA ARG A 129 18.28 7.23 -1.97
C ARG A 129 17.29 7.37 -0.82
N LEU A 130 16.92 8.62 -0.48
CA LEU A 130 15.97 8.89 0.59
C LEU A 130 14.61 8.25 0.29
N ARG A 131 14.09 8.47 -0.93
CA ARG A 131 12.83 7.89 -1.38
C ARG A 131 12.85 6.36 -1.31
N ASP A 132 13.87 5.73 -1.88
CA ASP A 132 13.93 4.27 -2.00
C ASP A 132 14.08 3.61 -0.63
N ALA A 133 14.81 4.24 0.30
CA ALA A 133 14.89 3.78 1.68
C ALA A 133 13.52 3.82 2.39
N ILE A 134 12.74 4.89 2.20
CA ILE A 134 11.39 5.03 2.78
C ILE A 134 10.45 3.98 2.19
N VAL A 135 10.42 3.84 0.86
CA VAL A 135 9.57 2.87 0.14
C VAL A 135 9.88 1.45 0.60
N LYS A 136 11.17 1.08 0.69
CA LYS A 136 11.58 -0.24 1.16
C LYS A 136 11.14 -0.52 2.59
N ARG A 137 11.21 0.47 3.49
CA ARG A 137 10.75 0.29 4.88
C ARG A 137 9.23 0.06 4.93
N GLN A 138 8.46 0.84 4.17
CA GLN A 138 7.00 0.67 4.08
C GLN A 138 6.62 -0.70 3.53
N ALA A 139 7.35 -1.23 2.55
CA ALA A 139 7.13 -2.58 2.02
C ALA A 139 7.37 -3.65 3.09
N LEU A 140 8.49 -3.57 3.82
CA LEU A 140 8.83 -4.52 4.87
C LEU A 140 7.85 -4.48 6.05
N ASP A 141 7.40 -3.28 6.43
CA ASP A 141 6.39 -3.11 7.48
C ASP A 141 5.06 -3.77 7.11
N ARG A 142 4.59 -3.57 5.86
CA ARG A 142 3.37 -4.23 5.35
C ARG A 142 3.48 -5.75 5.43
N ILE A 143 4.62 -6.32 5.03
CA ILE A 143 4.85 -7.77 5.09
C ILE A 143 4.82 -8.25 6.55
N MET A 144 5.51 -7.54 7.44
CA MET A 144 5.57 -7.91 8.85
C MET A 144 4.18 -7.91 9.49
N ILE A 145 3.36 -6.88 9.22
CA ILE A 145 1.97 -6.80 9.68
C ILE A 145 1.13 -7.91 9.05
N GLY A 146 1.25 -8.16 7.75
CA GLY A 146 0.46 -9.18 7.06
C GLY A 146 0.66 -10.59 7.64
N PHE A 147 1.88 -10.94 8.03
CA PHE A 147 2.18 -12.27 8.61
C PHE A 147 2.00 -12.39 10.12
N ASN A 148 2.13 -11.29 10.88
CA ASN A 148 2.12 -11.35 12.36
C ASN A 148 0.93 -10.62 12.99
N GLY A 149 0.13 -9.93 12.19
CA GLY A 149 -1.01 -9.14 12.65
C GLY A 149 -2.06 -10.02 13.34
N THR A 150 -2.39 -9.69 14.58
CA THR A 150 -3.39 -10.45 15.37
C THR A 150 -4.65 -9.65 15.60
N HIS A 151 -4.52 -8.35 15.88
CA HIS A 151 -5.63 -7.46 16.16
C HIS A 151 -5.23 -6.03 15.84
N ARG A 152 -6.22 -5.12 15.85
CA ARG A 152 -5.98 -3.69 15.75
C ARG A 152 -6.20 -3.01 17.10
N ALA A 153 -5.17 -2.36 17.61
CA ALA A 153 -5.27 -1.46 18.76
C ALA A 153 -5.57 -0.01 18.31
N LYS A 154 -6.27 0.76 19.15
CA LYS A 154 -6.45 2.21 18.92
C LYS A 154 -5.12 2.98 19.00
N THR A 155 -4.21 2.51 19.84
CA THR A 155 -2.86 3.05 20.02
C THR A 155 -1.91 1.87 20.06
N SER A 156 -1.01 1.78 19.07
CA SER A 156 -0.06 0.68 19.00
C SER A 156 1.12 0.86 19.96
N ASN A 157 1.65 -0.26 20.44
CA ASN A 157 2.79 -0.29 21.35
C ASN A 157 3.88 -1.24 20.83
N ARG A 158 4.91 -0.65 20.23
CA ARG A 158 6.06 -1.39 19.68
C ARG A 158 6.92 -2.12 20.71
N VAL A 159 6.88 -1.72 21.98
CA VAL A 159 7.64 -2.40 23.06
C VAL A 159 6.95 -3.72 23.40
N LYS A 160 5.61 -3.70 23.48
CA LYS A 160 4.81 -4.90 23.77
C LYS A 160 4.65 -5.80 22.54
N PHE A 161 4.57 -5.21 21.35
CA PHE A 161 4.36 -5.90 20.09
C PHE A 161 5.48 -5.55 19.08
N PRO A 162 6.70 -6.10 19.26
CA PRO A 162 7.85 -5.76 18.43
C PRO A 162 7.68 -6.14 16.95
N LEU A 163 6.81 -7.11 16.66
CA LEU A 163 6.49 -7.58 15.31
C LEU A 163 5.26 -6.88 14.70
N LEU A 164 4.85 -5.73 15.23
CA LEU A 164 3.74 -4.93 14.70
C LEU A 164 2.38 -5.67 14.70
N GLN A 165 2.20 -6.57 15.68
CA GLN A 165 1.06 -7.49 15.79
C GLN A 165 -0.27 -6.79 16.10
N ASP A 166 -0.22 -5.55 16.57
CA ASP A 166 -1.35 -4.75 17.06
C ASP A 166 -1.79 -3.64 16.09
N ILE A 167 -1.24 -3.62 14.87
CA ILE A 167 -1.55 -2.60 13.85
C ILE A 167 -2.83 -2.95 13.07
N ALA A 168 -2.92 -4.19 12.62
CA ALA A 168 -4.04 -4.72 11.85
C ALA A 168 -4.06 -6.25 11.97
N PRO A 169 -5.24 -6.88 11.81
CA PRO A 169 -5.30 -8.33 11.62
C PRO A 169 -4.58 -8.72 10.32
N GLY A 170 -3.74 -9.76 10.41
CA GLY A 170 -2.99 -10.34 9.28
C GLY A 170 -3.81 -11.39 8.52
N TRP A 171 -3.13 -12.16 7.67
CA TRP A 171 -3.70 -13.31 6.96
C TRP A 171 -4.09 -14.47 7.88
#